data_AF-A0A535TY27-F1
#
_entry.id   AF-A0A535TY27-F1
#
_cell.length_a   1.000
_cell.length_b   1.000
_cell.length_c   1.000
_cell.angle_alpha   90.00
_cell.angle_beta   90.00
_cell.angle_gamma   90.00
#
_symmetry.space_group_name_H-M   'P 1'
#
loop_
_entity.id
_entity.type
_entity.pdbx_description
1 polymer ?
#
loop_
_entity_poly.entity_id
_entity_poly.type
_entity_poly.pdbx_seq_one_letter_code
_entity_poly.pdbx_strand_id
1 'polypeptide(L)'
;NHGFEALKLGKTTKAVYEKLSSDHPIDLTRYQVANCYMGRSGLINSGGASSGESDLKEAVKTAVINKRAGGTGLITGRKAFMRPMSEGIQLLNAVQDVYLMDEVTVA
;
A
#
# COMPACT_ATOMS: atom_id res chain seq x y z
N ASN A 1 -11.97 0.24 -5.15
CA ASN A 1 -11.12 0.42 -6.36
C ASN A 1 -11.89 0.85 -7.61
N HIS A 2 -13.10 1.43 -7.49
CA HIS A 2 -13.94 1.85 -8.63
C HIS A 2 -13.83 3.36 -8.92
N GLY A 3 -12.62 3.91 -8.93
CA GLY A 3 -12.42 5.37 -8.99
C GLY A 3 -13.04 6.05 -10.21
N PHE A 4 -12.96 5.44 -11.39
CA PHE A 4 -13.52 6.01 -12.62
C PHE A 4 -15.06 6.12 -12.55
N GLU A 5 -15.73 5.10 -12.00
CA GLU A 5 -17.20 5.09 -11.84
C GLU A 5 -17.65 5.99 -10.68
N ALA A 6 -17.06 5.81 -9.49
CA ALA A 6 -17.46 6.49 -8.27
C ALA A 6 -17.23 8.01 -8.33
N LEU A 7 -16.12 8.43 -8.93
CA LEU A 7 -15.75 9.84 -9.06
C LEU A 7 -16.14 10.43 -10.41
N LYS A 8 -16.73 9.64 -11.32
CA LYS A 8 -17.06 10.03 -12.70
C LYS A 8 -15.86 10.66 -13.43
N LEU A 9 -14.68 10.08 -13.24
CA LEU A 9 -13.42 10.57 -13.79
C LEU A 9 -13.13 9.87 -15.12
N GLY A 10 -12.67 10.64 -16.12
CA GLY A 10 -12.14 10.11 -17.38
C GLY A 10 -13.13 9.27 -18.20
N LYS A 11 -12.59 8.52 -19.17
CA LYS A 11 -13.34 7.51 -19.94
C LYS A 11 -12.96 6.13 -19.42
N THR A 12 -13.96 5.28 -19.20
CA THR A 12 -13.76 3.90 -18.75
C THR A 12 -14.79 2.98 -19.40
N THR A 13 -14.60 1.66 -19.26
CA THR A 13 -15.55 0.63 -19.68
C THR A 13 -15.73 -0.37 -18.53
N LYS A 14 -16.89 -1.03 -18.45
CA LYS A 14 -17.18 -2.03 -17.39
C LYS A 14 -16.14 -3.16 -17.33
N ALA A 15 -15.56 -3.52 -18.47
CA ALA A 15 -14.56 -4.57 -18.57
C ALA A 15 -13.30 -4.31 -17.70
N VAL A 16 -12.97 -3.04 -17.41
CA VAL A 16 -11.85 -2.70 -16.50
C VAL A 16 -12.05 -3.34 -15.14
N TYR A 17 -13.26 -3.28 -14.59
CA TYR A 17 -13.57 -3.80 -13.27
C TYR A 17 -14.04 -5.26 -13.28
N GLU A 18 -14.80 -5.67 -14.31
CA GLU A 18 -15.36 -7.03 -14.39
C GLU A 18 -14.36 -8.10 -14.88
N LYS A 19 -13.35 -7.70 -15.68
CA LYS A 19 -12.47 -8.66 -16.39
C LYS A 19 -10.98 -8.39 -16.20
N LEU A 20 -10.60 -7.14 -16.00
CA LEU A 20 -9.20 -6.70 -16.00
C LEU A 20 -8.72 -6.26 -14.60
N SER A 21 -9.48 -6.56 -13.55
CA SER A 21 -9.17 -6.23 -12.16
C SER A 21 -9.63 -7.37 -11.25
N SER A 22 -9.16 -7.38 -10.01
CA SER A 22 -9.70 -8.23 -8.95
C SER A 22 -10.08 -7.39 -7.72
N ASP A 23 -10.80 -7.99 -6.78
CA ASP A 23 -11.06 -7.38 -5.47
C ASP A 23 -9.88 -7.55 -4.50
N HIS A 24 -8.89 -8.37 -4.87
CA HIS A 24 -7.79 -8.69 -3.99
C HIS A 24 -6.76 -7.55 -3.94
N PRO A 25 -6.45 -6.99 -2.76
CA PRO A 25 -5.62 -5.79 -2.66
C PRO A 25 -4.19 -5.98 -3.21
N ILE A 26 -3.62 -7.18 -3.08
CA ILE A 26 -2.29 -7.48 -3.61
C ILE A 26 -2.26 -7.38 -5.14
N ASP A 27 -3.26 -7.94 -5.84
CA ASP A 27 -3.33 -7.90 -7.30
C ASP A 27 -3.49 -6.45 -7.79
N LEU A 28 -4.29 -5.68 -7.07
CA LEU A 28 -4.48 -4.26 -7.36
C LEU A 28 -3.20 -3.45 -7.19
N THR A 29 -2.43 -3.72 -6.13
CA THR A 29 -1.12 -3.08 -5.94
C THR A 29 -0.10 -3.53 -6.99
N ARG A 30 -0.20 -4.74 -7.56
CA ARG A 30 0.69 -5.17 -8.65
C ARG A 30 0.57 -4.31 -9.91
N TYR A 31 -0.59 -3.73 -10.21
CA TYR A 31 -0.68 -2.75 -11.29
C TYR A 31 0.21 -1.52 -11.05
N GLN A 32 0.43 -1.12 -9.80
CA GLN A 32 1.35 -0.03 -9.49
C GLN A 32 2.80 -0.46 -9.69
N VAL A 33 3.16 -1.68 -9.28
CA VAL A 33 4.50 -2.25 -9.54
C VAL A 33 4.78 -2.37 -11.04
N ALA A 34 3.77 -2.74 -11.83
CA ALA A 34 3.88 -2.79 -13.29
C ALA A 34 4.24 -1.41 -13.88
N ASN A 35 3.68 -0.33 -13.33
CA ASN A 35 4.03 1.05 -13.72
C ASN A 35 5.45 1.47 -13.31
N CYS A 36 6.11 0.73 -12.41
CA CYS A 36 7.52 0.91 -12.07
C CYS A 36 8.44 0.05 -12.97
N TYR A 37 8.19 0.09 -14.28
CA TYR A 37 8.90 -0.72 -15.29
C TYR A 37 8.91 -2.21 -14.95
N MET A 38 7.74 -2.76 -14.63
CA MET A 38 7.60 -4.15 -14.20
C MET A 38 8.48 -4.50 -12.98
N GLY A 39 8.59 -3.56 -12.02
CA GLY A 39 9.37 -3.72 -10.80
C GLY A 39 10.88 -3.48 -10.96
N ARG A 40 11.37 -3.07 -12.14
CA ARG A 40 12.79 -2.69 -12.30
C ARG A 40 13.17 -1.46 -11.49
N SER A 41 12.22 -0.58 -11.22
CA SER A 41 12.34 0.48 -10.23
C SER A 41 11.52 0.11 -9.00
N GLY A 42 12.08 0.29 -7.80
CA GLY A 42 11.38 -0.03 -6.56
C GLY A 42 10.13 0.83 -6.37
N LEU A 43 8.99 0.19 -6.10
CA LEU A 43 7.77 0.89 -5.72
C LEU A 43 7.78 1.19 -4.22
N ILE A 44 7.77 2.47 -3.87
CA ILE A 44 7.47 2.93 -2.51
C ILE A 44 6.06 3.51 -2.48
N ASN A 45 5.22 3.01 -1.57
CA ASN A 45 3.82 3.41 -1.50
C ASN A 45 3.53 4.34 -0.33
N SER A 46 2.43 5.09 -0.40
CA SER A 46 1.95 5.86 0.76
C SER A 46 1.31 4.94 1.79
N GLY A 47 1.65 5.12 3.07
CA GLY A 47 0.95 4.48 4.18
C GLY A 47 -0.48 4.99 4.39
N GLY A 48 -0.92 5.99 3.63
CA GLY A 48 -2.26 6.58 3.70
C GLY A 48 -2.35 7.78 4.66
N ALA A 49 -3.54 8.39 4.70
CA ALA A 49 -3.83 9.48 5.62
C ALA A 49 -3.89 8.97 7.07
N SER A 50 -3.60 9.84 8.03
CA SER A 50 -3.76 9.51 9.44
C SER A 50 -5.24 9.46 9.81
N SER A 51 -5.63 8.37 10.48
CA SER A 51 -6.95 8.08 11.06
C SER A 51 -6.89 8.03 12.60
N GLY A 52 -5.74 8.37 13.20
CA GLY A 52 -5.54 8.35 14.65
C GLY A 52 -5.23 6.94 15.16
N GLU A 53 -6.11 6.40 16.00
CA GLU A 53 -5.88 5.14 16.73
C GLU A 53 -5.62 3.93 15.82
N SER A 54 -6.24 3.88 14.64
CA SER A 54 -6.05 2.78 13.67
C SER A 54 -4.75 2.85 12.87
N ASP A 55 -3.95 3.90 13.03
CA ASP A 55 -2.82 4.17 12.14
C ASP A 55 -1.76 3.07 12.11
N LEU A 56 -1.44 2.47 13.26
CA LEU A 56 -0.46 1.38 13.33
C LEU A 56 -0.93 0.16 12.53
N LYS A 57 -2.17 -0.28 12.79
CA LYS A 57 -2.78 -1.42 12.10
C LYS A 57 -2.86 -1.19 10.60
N GLU A 58 -3.27 0.00 10.18
CA GLU A 58 -3.38 0.36 8.77
C GLU A 58 -2.01 0.42 8.09
N ALA A 59 -1.00 1.00 8.75
CA ALA A 59 0.36 1.09 8.22
C ALA A 59 0.95 -0.31 8.02
N VAL A 60 0.82 -1.20 9.02
CA VAL A 60 1.29 -2.60 8.92
C VAL A 60 0.55 -3.35 7.83
N LYS A 61 -0.79 -3.26 7.77
CA LYS A 61 -1.58 -3.89 6.70
C LYS A 61 -1.14 -3.40 5.32
N THR A 62 -0.91 -2.10 5.17
CA THR A 62 -0.48 -1.49 3.90
C THR A 62 0.93 -1.94 3.53
N ALA A 63 1.86 -2.01 4.48
CA ALA A 63 3.21 -2.53 4.28
C ALA A 63 3.16 -4.00 3.81
N VAL A 64 2.34 -4.84 4.44
CA VAL A 64 2.17 -6.25 4.05
C VAL A 64 1.66 -6.36 2.62
N ILE A 65 0.57 -5.65 2.29
CA ILE A 65 0.02 -5.65 0.93
C ILE A 65 1.07 -5.20 -0.08
N ASN A 66 1.80 -4.12 0.22
CA ASN A 66 2.81 -3.57 -0.67
C ASN A 66 3.98 -4.52 -0.89
N LYS A 67 4.57 -5.08 0.19
CA LYS A 67 5.66 -6.07 0.10
C LYS A 67 5.22 -7.28 -0.70
N ARG A 68 4.06 -7.84 -0.37
CA ARG A 68 3.55 -9.03 -1.04
C ARG A 68 3.25 -8.81 -2.53
N ALA A 69 2.93 -7.58 -2.93
CA ALA A 69 2.75 -7.22 -4.34
C ALA A 69 4.08 -7.02 -5.10
N GLY A 70 5.22 -6.94 -4.40
CA GLY A 70 6.54 -6.67 -4.97
C GLY A 70 7.06 -5.24 -4.76
N GLY A 71 6.38 -4.43 -3.94
CA GLY A 71 6.86 -3.12 -3.51
C GLY A 71 7.96 -3.22 -2.46
N THR A 72 8.78 -2.17 -2.36
CA THR A 72 10.06 -2.20 -1.61
C THR A 72 10.08 -1.28 -0.39
N GLY A 73 9.02 -0.51 -0.14
CA GLY A 73 8.96 0.37 1.03
C GLY A 73 7.64 1.13 1.18
N LEU A 74 7.47 1.77 2.32
CA LEU A 74 6.27 2.54 2.66
C LEU A 74 6.64 3.92 3.23
N ILE A 75 5.92 4.95 2.80
CA ILE A 75 6.07 6.33 3.26
C ILE A 75 5.08 6.58 4.40
N THR A 76 5.58 6.89 5.59
CA THR A 76 4.79 7.09 6.81
C THR A 76 5.01 8.49 7.40
N GLY A 77 4.55 9.53 6.72
CA GLY A 77 4.70 10.93 7.14
C GLY A 77 3.88 11.27 8.38
N ARG A 78 2.70 11.89 8.21
CA ARG A 78 1.83 12.30 9.33
C ARG A 78 1.53 11.15 10.30
N LYS A 79 1.37 9.93 9.77
CA LYS A 79 1.24 8.74 10.60
C LYS A 79 2.41 8.62 11.58
N ALA A 80 3.69 8.67 11.20
CA ALA A 80 4.77 8.54 12.20
C ALA A 80 5.02 9.81 13.04
N PHE A 81 4.87 11.01 12.46
CA PHE A 81 5.41 12.24 13.05
C PHE A 81 4.40 13.14 13.77
N MET A 82 3.08 12.91 13.64
CA MET A 82 2.04 13.68 14.36
C MET A 82 1.45 12.90 15.54
N ARG A 83 2.31 12.24 16.33
CA ARG A 83 1.94 11.47 17.54
C ARG A 83 3.07 11.51 18.56
N PRO A 84 2.89 11.00 19.79
CA PRO A 84 3.98 10.85 20.75
C PRO A 84 5.19 10.11 20.15
N MET A 85 6.40 10.57 20.45
CA MET A 85 7.64 10.07 19.84
C MET A 85 7.77 8.54 19.93
N SER A 86 7.46 7.96 21.09
CA SER A 86 7.51 6.51 21.31
C SER A 86 6.59 5.74 20.35
N GLU A 87 5.37 6.23 20.12
CA GLU A 87 4.42 5.61 19.20
C GLU A 87 4.86 5.78 17.74
N GLY A 88 5.46 6.93 17.40
CA GLY A 88 6.00 7.17 16.05
C GLY A 88 7.12 6.20 15.72
N ILE A 89 8.05 6.00 16.66
CA ILE A 89 9.14 5.01 16.56
C ILE A 89 8.56 3.60 16.41
N GLN A 90 7.59 3.23 17.25
CA GLN A 90 6.94 1.92 17.16
C GLN A 90 6.30 1.68 15.79
N LEU A 91 5.63 2.69 15.23
CA LEU A 91 5.02 2.60 13.90
C LEU A 91 6.08 2.40 12.79
N LEU A 92 7.18 3.15 12.85
CA LEU A 92 8.28 3.01 11.89
C LEU A 92 8.92 1.61 11.96
N ASN A 93 9.21 1.13 13.17
CA ASN A 93 9.80 -0.19 13.37
C ASN A 93 8.84 -1.29 12.89
N ALA A 94 7.55 -1.21 13.22
CA ALA A 94 6.57 -2.21 12.78
C ALA A 94 6.46 -2.30 11.25
N VAL A 95 6.60 -1.18 10.53
CA VAL A 95 6.66 -1.18 9.07
C VAL A 95 7.95 -1.82 8.57
N GLN A 96 9.10 -1.51 9.17
CA GLN A 96 10.39 -2.11 8.83
C GLN A 96 10.39 -3.63 9.07
N ASP A 97 9.82 -4.07 10.19
CA ASP A 97 9.68 -5.49 10.55
C ASP A 97 8.96 -6.27 9.46
N VAL A 98 7.90 -5.72 8.85
CA VAL A 98 7.22 -6.35 7.71
C VAL A 98 8.18 -6.60 6.54
N TYR A 99 9.07 -5.65 6.24
CA TYR A 99 10.04 -5.79 5.16
C TYR A 99 11.19 -6.74 5.51
N LEU A 100 11.56 -6.85 6.78
CA LEU A 100 12.58 -7.77 7.28
C LEU A 100 12.06 -9.20 7.54
N MET A 101 10.75 -9.39 7.69
CA MET A 101 10.13 -10.69 7.99
C MET A 101 10.07 -11.58 6.75
N ASP A 102 10.80 -12.69 6.77
CA ASP A 102 10.93 -13.63 5.64
C ASP A 102 9.60 -14.33 5.29
N GLU A 103 8.72 -14.50 6.27
CA GLU A 103 7.39 -15.10 6.10
C GLU A 103 6.45 -14.23 5.26
N VAL A 104 6.71 -12.91 5.16
CA VAL A 104 5.97 -12.02 4.27
C VAL A 104 6.65 -12.05 2.89
N THR A 105 6.39 -13.11 2.14
CA THR A 105 6.95 -13.30 0.80
C THR A 105 6.23 -12.45 -0.26
N VAL A 106 6.88 -12.24 -1.40
CA VAL A 106 6.16 -11.85 -2.62
C VAL A 106 5.18 -12.97 -2.96
N ALA A 107 3.93 -12.60 -3.25
CA ALA A 107 2.83 -13.50 -3.55
C ALA A 107 2.85 -13.99 -5.00
#